data_AF-A0A9D7GGK2-F1
#
_entry.id   AF-A0A9D7GGK2-F1
#
_cell.length_a   1.000
_cell.length_b   1.000
_cell.length_c   1.000
_cell.angle_alpha   90.00
_cell.angle_beta   90.00
_cell.angle_gamma   90.00
#
_symmetry.space_group_name_H-M   'P 1'
#
loop_
_entity.id
_entity.type
_entity.pdbx_description
1 polymer ?
#
loop_
_entity_poly.entity_id
_entity_poly.type
_entity_poly.pdbx_seq_one_letter_code
_entity_poly.pdbx_strand_id
1 'polypeptide(L)'
;MDRVLAEGPEPTLQKLRPVDYWLHYKLMQATGVERELGGEAQAIAALQALGDAYERKLRGAEADLPKLVPAAFTGEGMDSGFTGMGLGGFVGLMTGGMLSGAVSSMSDKDLAELVKQGPIKFGRNDGNSAVEFGKDGSLSQSMEFEVNENGLNGKVRIKTRMDACPDPQGRVSVDIDVDSQMSVSGKPGTGGYVRSNFKYERYLDDDAHLIDTAEGGASNLRISMGGSENFQSQSVDITTGRERGGKPIFEHHGEQGFSIFRPGEVERTRALLQGAETLQTLIAEVMLRGLGASAGSPWESGRCIDLQVTSSPGKRKGIKPNTAFDIDARPRAKADGAAAGGTVAATLSGGASLQPASGKVRADAKYQYAGPAKKREKASIDFESRSKRGVGKASLGFDTNEGAYRVKGGQNDFVANTVVCSLDGPFDIRSTAGIVMHMSGGEGGGSWTQSGNAAGVAWSGGGSYTLALDGDGSGRIEARGSSSIATPMGRFSDSVEPVFSVTRVDQACD
;
A
#
# COMPACT_ATOMS: atom_id res chain seq x y z
N MET A 1 15.24 -19.73 -5.05
CA MET A 1 14.46 -18.58 -5.55
C MET A 1 15.02 -18.08 -6.88
N ASP A 2 16.33 -17.81 -6.95
CA ASP A 2 17.02 -17.32 -8.16
C ASP A 2 16.72 -18.13 -9.42
N ARG A 3 16.64 -19.46 -9.30
CA ARG A 3 16.27 -20.34 -10.41
C ARG A 3 14.86 -20.09 -10.96
N VAL A 4 13.88 -19.79 -10.11
CA VAL A 4 12.50 -19.48 -10.55
C VAL A 4 12.41 -18.08 -11.12
N LEU A 5 13.16 -17.13 -10.56
CA LEU A 5 13.28 -15.80 -11.13
C LEU A 5 13.95 -15.84 -12.51
N ALA A 6 14.92 -16.74 -12.71
CA ALA A 6 15.64 -16.90 -13.97
C ALA A 6 14.89 -17.74 -15.02
N GLU A 7 14.28 -18.86 -14.64
CA GLU A 7 13.47 -19.71 -15.54
C GLU A 7 12.11 -19.09 -15.83
N GLY A 8 11.65 -18.17 -15.00
CA GLY A 8 10.30 -17.63 -15.04
C GLY A 8 9.29 -18.54 -14.30
N PRO A 9 8.09 -18.00 -14.06
CA PRO A 9 7.02 -18.73 -13.39
C PRO A 9 6.53 -19.98 -14.14
N GLU A 10 6.56 -19.97 -15.48
CA GLU A 10 5.96 -21.02 -16.30
C GLU A 10 6.65 -22.39 -16.19
N PRO A 11 7.97 -22.53 -16.42
CA PRO A 11 8.65 -23.81 -16.21
C PRO A 11 8.51 -24.35 -14.79
N THR A 12 8.26 -23.46 -13.83
CA THR A 12 8.00 -23.82 -12.43
C THR A 12 6.61 -24.42 -12.26
N LEU A 13 5.57 -23.80 -12.84
CA LEU A 13 4.21 -24.33 -12.83
C LEU A 13 4.10 -25.67 -13.56
N GLN A 14 4.82 -25.85 -14.68
CA GLN A 14 4.83 -27.11 -15.42
C GLN A 14 5.32 -28.30 -14.57
N LYS A 15 6.12 -28.05 -13.52
CA LYS A 15 6.58 -29.09 -12.58
C LYS A 15 5.47 -29.59 -11.64
N LEU A 16 4.34 -28.87 -11.50
CA LEU A 16 3.15 -29.33 -10.78
C LEU A 16 2.28 -30.27 -11.65
N ARG A 17 2.46 -30.29 -12.97
CA ARG A 17 1.68 -31.12 -13.89
C ARG A 17 1.68 -32.61 -13.51
N PRO A 18 2.82 -33.26 -13.22
CA PRO A 18 2.83 -34.71 -12.96
C PRO A 18 1.97 -35.11 -11.77
N VAL A 19 1.93 -34.30 -10.71
CA VAL A 19 1.10 -34.59 -9.53
C VAL A 19 -0.38 -34.34 -9.84
N ASP A 20 -0.73 -33.26 -10.54
CA ASP A 20 -2.12 -32.96 -10.90
C ASP A 20 -2.74 -34.09 -11.71
N TYR A 21 -2.09 -34.49 -12.80
CA TYR A 21 -2.56 -35.56 -13.66
C TYR A 21 -2.59 -36.90 -12.91
N TRP A 22 -1.60 -37.18 -12.07
CA TRP A 22 -1.57 -38.41 -11.28
C TRP A 22 -2.76 -38.51 -10.33
N LEU A 23 -3.04 -37.48 -9.54
CA LEU A 23 -4.17 -37.49 -8.60
C LEU A 23 -5.51 -37.62 -9.33
N HIS A 24 -5.72 -36.84 -10.39
CA HIS A 24 -6.96 -36.88 -11.17
C HIS A 24 -7.15 -38.23 -11.87
N TYR A 25 -6.09 -38.80 -12.46
CA TYR A 25 -6.19 -40.11 -13.08
C TYR A 25 -6.47 -41.23 -12.08
N LYS A 26 -5.85 -41.19 -10.89
CA LYS A 26 -6.15 -42.16 -9.82
C LYS A 26 -7.57 -42.07 -9.31
N LEU A 27 -8.10 -40.85 -9.22
CA LEU A 27 -9.52 -40.66 -8.97
C LEU A 27 -10.38 -41.28 -10.10
N MET A 28 -10.02 -41.08 -11.37
CA MET A 28 -10.77 -41.66 -12.50
C MET A 28 -10.77 -43.19 -12.49
N GLN A 29 -9.65 -43.80 -12.09
CA GLN A 29 -9.53 -45.24 -11.89
C GLN A 29 -10.46 -45.73 -10.78
N ALA A 30 -10.43 -45.04 -9.64
CA ALA A 30 -11.15 -45.46 -8.46
C ALA A 30 -12.67 -45.26 -8.64
N THR A 31 -13.10 -44.21 -9.33
CA THR A 31 -14.53 -43.85 -9.50
C THR A 31 -15.19 -44.43 -10.74
N GLY A 32 -14.49 -45.26 -11.52
CA GLY A 32 -15.04 -45.88 -12.74
C GLY A 32 -15.08 -44.98 -13.97
N VAL A 33 -14.67 -43.72 -13.85
CA VAL A 33 -14.59 -42.78 -14.98
C VAL A 33 -13.71 -43.35 -16.09
N GLU A 34 -12.58 -44.00 -15.76
CA GLU A 34 -11.70 -44.63 -16.76
C GLU A 34 -12.47 -45.64 -17.63
N ARG A 35 -13.23 -46.52 -16.98
CA ARG A 35 -14.02 -47.56 -17.66
C ARG A 35 -15.12 -46.97 -18.52
N GLU A 36 -15.84 -45.96 -18.02
CA GLU A 36 -16.92 -45.30 -18.76
C GLU A 36 -16.43 -44.52 -19.98
N LEU A 37 -15.20 -44.00 -19.94
CA LEU A 37 -14.57 -43.34 -21.08
C LEU A 37 -13.99 -44.32 -22.11
N GLY A 38 -13.99 -45.62 -21.83
CA GLY A 38 -13.50 -46.65 -22.76
C GLY A 38 -12.08 -47.16 -22.47
N GLY A 39 -11.54 -46.88 -21.27
CA GLY A 39 -10.24 -47.37 -20.80
C GLY A 39 -9.19 -46.28 -20.60
N GLU A 40 -8.02 -46.71 -20.11
CA GLU A 40 -6.88 -45.85 -19.75
C GLU A 40 -6.50 -44.83 -20.82
N ALA A 41 -6.38 -45.23 -22.09
CA ALA A 41 -5.94 -44.34 -23.16
C ALA A 41 -6.92 -43.17 -23.38
N GLN A 42 -8.23 -43.47 -23.40
CA GLN A 42 -9.28 -42.47 -23.56
C GLN A 42 -9.41 -41.59 -22.32
N ALA A 43 -9.26 -42.15 -21.13
CA ALA A 43 -9.24 -41.41 -19.87
C ALA A 43 -8.10 -40.39 -19.82
N ILE A 44 -6.88 -40.80 -20.19
CA ILE A 44 -5.72 -39.91 -20.25
C ILE A 44 -5.94 -38.80 -21.28
N ALA A 45 -6.41 -39.14 -22.49
CA ALA A 45 -6.68 -38.17 -23.53
C ALA A 45 -7.78 -37.16 -23.13
N ALA A 46 -8.84 -37.61 -22.45
CA ALA A 46 -9.89 -36.74 -21.93
C ALA A 46 -9.36 -35.81 -20.83
N LEU A 47 -8.52 -36.33 -19.93
CA LEU A 47 -7.92 -35.53 -18.85
C LEU A 47 -6.96 -34.47 -19.41
N GLN A 48 -6.19 -34.78 -20.45
CA GLN A 48 -5.33 -33.84 -21.16
C GLN A 48 -6.14 -32.74 -21.85
N ALA A 49 -7.17 -33.13 -22.62
CA ALA A 49 -8.05 -32.16 -23.27
C ALA A 49 -8.74 -31.23 -22.27
N LEU A 50 -9.16 -31.77 -21.12
CA LEU A 50 -9.72 -30.99 -20.01
C LEU A 50 -8.69 -29.99 -19.47
N GLY A 51 -7.46 -30.43 -19.23
CA GLY A 51 -6.38 -29.55 -18.76
C GLY A 51 -6.08 -28.42 -19.75
N ASP A 52 -5.95 -28.74 -21.04
CA ASP A 52 -5.72 -27.76 -22.10
C ASP A 52 -6.87 -26.74 -22.19
N ALA A 53 -8.11 -27.18 -21.99
CA ALA A 53 -9.26 -26.31 -21.99
C ALA A 53 -9.29 -25.36 -20.79
N TYR A 54 -8.93 -25.82 -19.58
CA TYR A 54 -8.77 -24.94 -18.43
C TYR A 54 -7.68 -23.90 -18.64
N GLU A 55 -6.55 -24.30 -19.23
CA GLU A 55 -5.48 -23.37 -19.55
C GLU A 55 -5.93 -22.29 -20.54
N ARG A 56 -6.61 -22.67 -21.63
CA ARG A 56 -7.19 -21.71 -22.58
C ARG A 56 -8.14 -20.71 -21.90
N LYS A 57 -8.96 -21.19 -20.95
CA LYS A 57 -9.87 -20.33 -20.17
C LYS A 57 -9.10 -19.38 -19.27
N LEU A 58 -8.05 -19.83 -18.60
CA LEU A 58 -7.19 -18.97 -17.76
C LEU A 58 -6.52 -17.88 -18.58
N ARG A 59 -5.92 -18.21 -19.73
CA ARG A 59 -5.31 -17.22 -20.64
C ARG A 59 -6.33 -16.19 -21.12
N GLY A 60 -7.54 -16.63 -21.44
CA GLY A 60 -8.64 -15.73 -21.79
C GLY A 60 -8.99 -14.77 -20.66
N ALA A 61 -9.04 -15.26 -19.42
CA ALA A 61 -9.31 -14.44 -18.25
C ALA A 61 -8.16 -13.46 -17.93
N GLU A 62 -6.91 -13.85 -18.15
CA GLU A 62 -5.74 -12.98 -18.00
C GLU A 62 -5.83 -11.77 -18.93
N ALA A 63 -6.22 -11.97 -20.18
CA ALA A 63 -6.38 -10.88 -21.16
C ALA A 63 -7.49 -9.88 -20.77
N ASP A 64 -8.47 -10.31 -19.97
CA ASP A 64 -9.57 -9.47 -19.48
C ASP A 64 -9.24 -8.75 -18.16
N LEU A 65 -8.15 -9.10 -17.47
CA LEU A 65 -7.76 -8.40 -16.25
C LEU A 65 -7.22 -7.00 -16.57
N PRO A 66 -7.59 -5.98 -15.78
CA PRO A 66 -6.98 -4.66 -15.89
C PRO A 66 -5.45 -4.78 -15.88
N LYS A 67 -4.75 -3.95 -16.66
CA LYS A 67 -3.27 -3.87 -16.74
C LYS A 67 -2.62 -3.37 -15.44
N LEU A 68 -3.03 -3.92 -14.30
CA LEU A 68 -2.49 -3.69 -12.97
C LEU A 68 -1.32 -4.63 -12.67
N VAL A 69 -1.13 -5.67 -13.47
CA VAL A 69 0.02 -6.57 -13.41
C VAL A 69 1.10 -6.03 -14.38
N PRO A 70 2.34 -5.80 -13.93
CA PRO A 70 3.46 -5.56 -14.84
C PRO A 70 3.55 -6.70 -15.86
N ALA A 71 3.93 -6.39 -17.11
CA ALA A 71 3.88 -7.29 -18.28
C ALA A 71 4.84 -8.50 -18.24
N ALA A 72 5.10 -9.09 -17.08
CA ALA A 72 6.11 -10.13 -16.86
C ALA A 72 5.61 -11.55 -17.15
N PHE A 73 4.32 -11.73 -17.42
CA PHE A 73 3.74 -13.04 -17.72
C PHE A 73 2.72 -12.89 -18.86
N THR A 74 2.89 -13.67 -19.93
CA THR A 74 2.04 -13.64 -21.13
C THR A 74 1.39 -15.00 -21.41
N GLY A 75 1.71 -15.99 -20.59
CA GLY A 75 1.32 -17.39 -20.75
C GLY A 75 1.89 -18.11 -21.98
N GLU A 76 2.54 -17.46 -22.95
CA GLU A 76 3.07 -18.11 -24.16
C GLU A 76 4.11 -19.21 -23.84
N GLY A 77 3.83 -20.49 -24.13
CA GLY A 77 4.79 -21.60 -23.95
C GLY A 77 4.33 -22.83 -23.13
N MET A 78 3.09 -22.86 -22.67
CA MET A 78 2.58 -23.98 -21.87
C MET A 78 2.17 -25.12 -22.81
N ASP A 79 3.06 -26.07 -23.05
CA ASP A 79 2.84 -27.12 -24.07
C ASP A 79 1.82 -28.21 -23.66
N SER A 80 1.15 -28.09 -22.51
CA SER A 80 -0.07 -28.84 -22.13
C SER A 80 -0.69 -28.27 -20.84
N GLY A 81 -2.01 -28.27 -20.72
CA GLY A 81 -2.71 -27.61 -19.62
C GLY A 81 -2.72 -28.31 -18.27
N PHE A 82 -3.36 -27.66 -17.30
CA PHE A 82 -3.41 -28.05 -15.87
C PHE A 82 -4.84 -28.36 -15.42
N THR A 83 -5.00 -29.21 -14.41
CA THR A 83 -6.33 -29.60 -13.89
C THR A 83 -6.54 -29.31 -12.40
N GLY A 84 -5.49 -28.95 -11.65
CA GLY A 84 -5.57 -28.77 -10.20
C GLY A 84 -4.61 -27.71 -9.65
N MET A 85 -3.62 -28.14 -8.87
CA MET A 85 -2.66 -27.28 -8.18
C MET A 85 -1.87 -26.36 -9.11
N GLY A 86 -1.61 -26.79 -10.35
CA GLY A 86 -0.99 -25.94 -11.37
C GLY A 86 -1.83 -24.70 -11.69
N LEU A 87 -3.15 -24.85 -11.75
CA LEU A 87 -4.08 -23.71 -11.93
C LEU A 87 -4.04 -22.78 -10.71
N GLY A 88 -4.02 -23.35 -9.50
CA GLY A 88 -3.89 -22.57 -8.26
C GLY A 88 -2.60 -21.76 -8.20
N GLY A 89 -1.47 -22.37 -8.57
CA GLY A 89 -0.18 -21.68 -8.62
C GLY A 89 -0.16 -20.54 -9.64
N PHE A 90 -0.79 -20.74 -10.81
CA PHE A 90 -0.92 -19.71 -11.84
C PHE A 90 -1.70 -18.49 -11.35
N VAL A 91 -2.91 -18.72 -10.82
CA VAL A 91 -3.75 -17.65 -10.26
C VAL A 91 -3.04 -16.99 -9.08
N GLY A 92 -2.34 -17.75 -8.26
CA GLY A 92 -1.49 -17.26 -7.18
C GLY A 92 -0.45 -16.23 -7.65
N LEU A 93 0.32 -16.55 -8.69
CA LEU A 93 1.31 -15.63 -9.23
C LEU A 93 0.70 -14.33 -9.76
N MET A 94 -0.46 -14.41 -10.41
CA MET A 94 -1.21 -13.22 -10.83
C MET A 94 -1.65 -12.37 -9.63
N THR A 95 -2.20 -13.01 -8.59
CA THR A 95 -2.59 -12.34 -7.33
C THR A 95 -1.39 -11.64 -6.69
N GLY A 96 -0.24 -12.32 -6.58
CA GLY A 96 0.99 -11.76 -6.02
C GLY A 96 1.52 -10.57 -6.83
N GLY A 97 1.45 -10.66 -8.17
CA GLY A 97 1.76 -9.55 -9.08
C GLY A 97 0.88 -8.32 -8.84
N MET A 98 -0.44 -8.51 -8.73
CA MET A 98 -1.39 -7.43 -8.43
C MET A 98 -1.13 -6.79 -7.06
N LEU A 99 -0.85 -7.59 -6.03
CA LEU A 99 -0.60 -7.07 -4.69
C LEU A 99 0.69 -6.23 -4.65
N SER A 100 1.77 -6.77 -5.21
CA SER A 100 3.09 -6.13 -5.23
C SER A 100 3.13 -4.87 -6.11
N GLY A 101 2.37 -4.81 -7.20
CA GLY A 101 2.33 -3.66 -8.11
C GLY A 101 1.27 -2.61 -7.79
N ALA A 102 0.02 -3.04 -7.61
CA ALA A 102 -1.11 -2.13 -7.44
C ALA A 102 -1.32 -1.75 -5.98
N VAL A 103 -1.36 -2.71 -5.05
CA VAL A 103 -1.71 -2.42 -3.64
C VAL A 103 -0.58 -1.73 -2.90
N SER A 104 0.68 -2.07 -3.20
CA SER A 104 1.84 -1.42 -2.58
C SER A 104 1.92 0.08 -2.88
N SER A 105 1.46 0.51 -4.06
CA SER A 105 1.57 1.88 -4.58
C SER A 105 0.30 2.73 -4.47
N MET A 106 -0.84 2.10 -4.17
CA MET A 106 -2.15 2.74 -4.06
C MET A 106 -2.23 3.85 -3.00
N SER A 107 -3.11 4.84 -3.11
CA SER A 107 -3.40 5.69 -1.93
C SER A 107 -4.33 4.97 -0.96
N ASP A 108 -4.31 5.33 0.33
CA ASP A 108 -5.25 4.75 1.31
C ASP A 108 -6.71 5.07 0.92
N LYS A 109 -6.95 6.20 0.24
CA LYS A 109 -8.26 6.60 -0.28
C LYS A 109 -8.72 5.67 -1.40
N ASP A 110 -7.84 5.35 -2.34
CA ASP A 110 -8.18 4.47 -3.46
C ASP A 110 -8.45 3.05 -2.97
N LEU A 111 -7.65 2.55 -2.01
CA LEU A 111 -7.89 1.25 -1.40
C LEU A 111 -9.22 1.21 -0.65
N ALA A 112 -9.54 2.24 0.14
CA ALA A 112 -10.81 2.33 0.85
C ALA A 112 -12.01 2.33 -0.11
N GLU A 113 -11.87 2.95 -1.28
CA GLU A 113 -12.90 2.95 -2.31
C GLU A 113 -13.06 1.54 -2.93
N LEU A 114 -11.98 0.83 -3.24
CA LEU A 114 -12.04 -0.55 -3.75
C LEU A 114 -12.65 -1.51 -2.71
N VAL A 115 -12.27 -1.37 -1.43
CA VAL A 115 -12.86 -2.16 -0.33
C VAL A 115 -14.36 -1.91 -0.23
N LYS A 116 -14.81 -0.66 -0.41
CA LYS A 116 -16.24 -0.28 -0.37
C LYS A 116 -17.01 -0.83 -1.58
N GLN A 117 -16.37 -0.93 -2.74
CA GLN A 117 -16.96 -1.51 -3.95
C GLN A 117 -17.21 -3.02 -3.82
N GLY A 118 -16.49 -3.70 -2.91
CA GLY A 118 -16.60 -5.14 -2.72
C GLY A 118 -15.92 -5.94 -3.86
N PRO A 119 -16.27 -7.23 -4.04
CA PRO A 119 -15.65 -8.06 -5.07
C PRO A 119 -15.87 -7.50 -6.48
N ILE A 120 -14.78 -7.16 -7.15
CA ILE A 120 -14.78 -6.70 -8.54
C ILE A 120 -14.85 -7.94 -9.42
N LYS A 121 -15.95 -8.12 -10.14
CA LYS A 121 -16.18 -9.27 -11.02
C LYS A 121 -15.61 -9.04 -12.41
N PHE A 122 -15.00 -10.09 -12.97
CA PHE A 122 -14.44 -10.14 -14.32
C PHE A 122 -14.99 -11.37 -15.07
N GLY A 123 -15.04 -11.27 -16.40
CA GLY A 123 -15.52 -12.31 -17.30
C GLY A 123 -16.73 -11.88 -18.15
N ARG A 124 -16.70 -12.19 -19.45
CA ARG A 124 -17.82 -11.92 -20.37
C ARG A 124 -18.99 -12.87 -20.10
N ASN A 125 -20.11 -12.29 -19.66
CA ASN A 125 -21.46 -12.87 -19.56
C ASN A 125 -21.84 -13.74 -18.34
N ASP A 126 -20.93 -14.10 -17.42
CA ASP A 126 -21.29 -14.91 -16.22
C ASP A 126 -20.58 -14.53 -14.90
N GLY A 127 -19.48 -13.77 -14.94
CA GLY A 127 -18.85 -13.21 -13.73
C GLY A 127 -18.14 -14.25 -12.86
N ASN A 128 -17.55 -15.27 -13.48
CA ASN A 128 -16.91 -16.39 -12.77
C ASN A 128 -15.53 -16.06 -12.20
N SER A 129 -15.03 -14.84 -12.37
CA SER A 129 -13.80 -14.38 -11.72
C SER A 129 -14.09 -13.15 -10.86
N ALA A 130 -13.47 -13.06 -9.68
CA ALA A 130 -13.60 -11.89 -8.83
C ALA A 130 -12.30 -11.59 -8.07
N VAL A 131 -12.02 -10.30 -7.88
CA VAL A 131 -10.94 -9.82 -7.01
C VAL A 131 -11.55 -8.97 -5.90
N GLU A 132 -11.15 -9.23 -4.67
CA GLU A 132 -11.62 -8.53 -3.48
C GLU A 132 -10.42 -8.00 -2.68
N PHE A 133 -10.52 -6.74 -2.25
CA PHE A 133 -9.54 -6.09 -1.40
C PHE A 133 -10.07 -6.05 0.04
N GLY A 134 -9.29 -6.54 0.97
CA GLY A 134 -9.57 -6.46 2.40
C GLY A 134 -9.22 -5.08 2.98
N LYS A 135 -9.87 -4.74 4.10
CA LYS A 135 -9.57 -3.51 4.87
C LYS A 135 -8.13 -3.47 5.39
N ASP A 136 -7.56 -4.64 5.62
CA ASP A 136 -6.17 -4.88 6.02
C ASP A 136 -5.19 -4.87 4.83
N GLY A 137 -5.67 -4.54 3.63
CA GLY A 137 -4.91 -4.58 2.39
C GLY A 137 -4.75 -5.98 1.80
N SER A 138 -5.30 -7.03 2.43
CA SER A 138 -5.28 -8.39 1.86
C SER A 138 -5.95 -8.42 0.49
N LEU A 139 -5.50 -9.33 -0.36
CA LEU A 139 -6.04 -9.53 -1.70
C LEU A 139 -6.58 -10.94 -1.81
N SER A 140 -7.85 -11.07 -2.19
CA SER A 140 -8.47 -12.35 -2.50
C SER A 140 -8.87 -12.39 -3.96
N GLN A 141 -8.49 -13.44 -4.67
CA GLN A 141 -8.88 -13.69 -6.05
C GLN A 141 -9.64 -15.01 -6.10
N SER A 142 -10.75 -15.05 -6.83
CA SER A 142 -11.49 -16.28 -7.09
C SER A 142 -11.77 -16.43 -8.57
N MET A 143 -11.71 -17.67 -9.06
CA MET A 143 -11.99 -18.02 -10.45
C MET A 143 -12.75 -19.34 -10.49
N GLU A 144 -13.72 -19.46 -11.39
CA GLU A 144 -14.48 -20.69 -11.61
C GLU A 144 -14.61 -20.96 -13.12
N PHE A 145 -14.37 -22.21 -13.51
CA PHE A 145 -14.51 -22.65 -14.89
C PHE A 145 -15.30 -23.94 -14.95
N GLU A 146 -16.16 -24.04 -15.96
CA GLU A 146 -16.81 -25.29 -16.35
C GLU A 146 -16.43 -25.59 -17.81
N VAL A 147 -16.08 -26.85 -18.04
CA VAL A 147 -15.57 -27.33 -19.33
C VAL A 147 -16.16 -28.71 -19.58
N ASN A 148 -16.56 -28.98 -20.82
CA ASN A 148 -16.90 -30.32 -21.29
C ASN A 148 -15.98 -30.68 -22.45
N GLU A 149 -15.15 -31.71 -22.26
CA GLU A 149 -14.19 -32.17 -23.26
C GLU A 149 -14.16 -33.70 -23.27
N ASN A 150 -14.23 -34.29 -24.47
CA ASN A 150 -14.08 -35.74 -24.69
C ASN A 150 -14.93 -36.61 -23.75
N GLY A 151 -16.17 -36.20 -23.46
CA GLY A 151 -17.09 -36.94 -22.59
C GLY A 151 -16.89 -36.71 -21.10
N LEU A 152 -15.93 -35.88 -20.69
CA LEU A 152 -15.67 -35.50 -19.31
C LEU A 152 -16.17 -34.07 -19.04
N ASN A 153 -17.04 -33.91 -18.05
CA ASN A 153 -17.40 -32.59 -17.51
C ASN A 153 -16.44 -32.27 -16.36
N GLY A 154 -15.71 -31.17 -16.48
CA GLY A 154 -14.89 -30.63 -15.41
C GLY A 154 -15.45 -29.30 -14.89
N LYS A 155 -15.41 -29.13 -13.58
CA LYS A 155 -15.65 -27.86 -12.91
C LYS A 155 -14.47 -27.59 -11.98
N VAL A 156 -13.82 -26.44 -12.10
CA VAL A 156 -12.75 -26.06 -11.18
C VAL A 156 -13.05 -24.70 -10.57
N ARG A 157 -12.88 -24.60 -9.25
CA ARG A 157 -12.93 -23.35 -8.50
C ARG A 157 -11.60 -23.12 -7.82
N ILE A 158 -11.03 -21.96 -8.04
CA ILE A 158 -9.75 -21.52 -7.48
C ILE A 158 -10.04 -20.33 -6.59
N LYS A 159 -9.48 -20.32 -5.38
CA LYS A 159 -9.45 -19.14 -4.52
C LYS A 159 -8.03 -18.95 -4.01
N THR A 160 -7.49 -17.77 -4.23
CA THR A 160 -6.22 -17.35 -3.66
C THR A 160 -6.51 -16.23 -2.68
N ARG A 161 -5.90 -16.27 -1.50
CA ARG A 161 -5.85 -15.14 -0.57
C ARG A 161 -4.41 -14.86 -0.21
N MET A 162 -4.07 -13.59 -0.10
CA MET A 162 -2.76 -13.15 0.33
C MET A 162 -2.89 -11.98 1.28
N ASP A 163 -2.25 -12.09 2.44
CA ASP A 163 -2.19 -10.98 3.39
C ASP A 163 -1.13 -9.97 2.93
N ALA A 164 -1.52 -8.69 2.82
CA ALA A 164 -0.57 -7.63 2.52
C ALA A 164 0.15 -7.11 3.76
N CYS A 165 -0.56 -7.08 4.90
CA CYS A 165 -0.05 -6.55 6.15
C CYS A 165 0.08 -7.64 7.21
N PRO A 166 1.21 -7.68 7.95
CA PRO A 166 1.41 -8.66 8.99
C PRO A 166 0.45 -8.47 10.17
N ASP A 167 0.09 -9.59 10.78
CA ASP A 167 -0.76 -9.62 11.98
C ASP A 167 0.03 -9.20 13.26
N PRO A 168 -0.59 -9.20 14.47
CA PRO A 168 0.10 -8.85 15.72
C PRO A 168 1.37 -9.67 16.03
N GLN A 169 1.50 -10.86 15.46
CA GLN A 169 2.67 -11.74 15.61
C GLN A 169 3.69 -11.55 14.48
N GLY A 170 3.44 -10.62 13.56
CA GLY A 170 4.27 -10.40 12.38
C GLY A 170 4.08 -11.46 11.32
N ARG A 171 2.96 -12.18 11.33
CA ARG A 171 2.68 -13.22 10.34
C ARG A 171 2.02 -12.62 9.11
N VAL A 172 2.50 -13.03 7.94
CA VAL A 172 1.84 -12.86 6.64
C VAL A 172 1.57 -14.24 6.04
N SER A 173 0.46 -14.39 5.32
CA SER A 173 0.09 -15.69 4.74
C SER A 173 -0.35 -15.63 3.29
N VAL A 174 -0.19 -16.77 2.61
CA VAL A 174 -0.71 -17.07 1.29
C VAL A 174 -1.54 -18.34 1.42
N ASP A 175 -2.80 -18.27 1.03
CA ASP A 175 -3.70 -19.40 0.93
C ASP A 175 -4.08 -19.63 -0.54
N ILE A 176 -4.01 -20.87 -1.01
CA ILE A 176 -4.42 -21.29 -2.35
C ILE A 176 -5.35 -22.51 -2.19
N ASP A 177 -6.62 -22.29 -2.47
CA ASP A 177 -7.66 -23.31 -2.53
C ASP A 177 -7.97 -23.65 -3.99
N VAL A 178 -7.97 -24.93 -4.31
CA VAL A 178 -8.45 -25.46 -5.60
C VAL A 178 -9.45 -26.57 -5.32
N ASP A 179 -10.66 -26.44 -5.84
CA ASP A 179 -11.70 -27.47 -5.85
C ASP A 179 -11.95 -27.88 -7.30
N SER A 180 -11.34 -29.00 -7.71
CA SER A 180 -11.50 -29.57 -9.05
C SER A 180 -12.46 -30.75 -8.97
N GLN A 181 -13.51 -30.72 -9.78
CA GLN A 181 -14.57 -31.71 -9.84
C GLN A 181 -14.65 -32.26 -11.26
N MET A 182 -14.94 -33.55 -11.38
CA MET A 182 -15.09 -34.24 -12.66
C MET A 182 -16.29 -35.18 -12.64
N SER A 183 -16.98 -35.30 -13.77
CA SER A 183 -18.06 -36.27 -13.97
C SER A 183 -18.17 -36.71 -15.43
N VAL A 184 -18.72 -37.90 -15.68
CA VAL A 184 -18.88 -38.41 -17.05
C VAL A 184 -20.18 -37.90 -17.67
N SER A 185 -20.10 -37.41 -18.90
CA SER A 185 -21.26 -36.95 -19.67
C SER A 185 -22.26 -38.07 -19.90
N GLY A 186 -23.53 -37.83 -19.54
CA GLY A 186 -24.60 -38.81 -19.71
C GLY A 186 -24.58 -39.99 -18.72
N LYS A 187 -23.68 -39.99 -17.73
CA LYS A 187 -23.57 -41.04 -16.70
C LYS A 187 -23.66 -40.44 -15.29
N PRO A 188 -24.88 -40.14 -14.80
CA PRO A 188 -25.05 -39.60 -13.46
C PRO A 188 -24.55 -40.58 -12.39
N GLY A 189 -23.88 -40.06 -11.36
CA GLY A 189 -23.33 -40.87 -10.27
C GLY A 189 -21.92 -41.41 -10.50
N THR A 190 -21.31 -41.15 -11.67
CA THR A 190 -19.90 -41.45 -11.97
C THR A 190 -19.08 -40.17 -12.02
N GLY A 191 -18.18 -39.99 -11.06
CA GLY A 191 -17.33 -38.81 -10.97
C GLY A 191 -16.69 -38.65 -9.61
N GLY A 192 -15.99 -37.52 -9.41
CA GLY A 192 -15.33 -37.21 -8.15
C GLY A 192 -14.74 -35.82 -8.11
N TYR A 193 -13.90 -35.59 -7.10
CA TYR A 193 -13.23 -34.33 -6.85
C TYR A 193 -11.79 -34.55 -6.36
N VAL A 194 -10.95 -33.57 -6.65
CA VAL A 194 -9.64 -33.34 -6.06
C VAL A 194 -9.63 -31.92 -5.52
N ARG A 195 -9.55 -31.80 -4.20
CA ARG A 195 -9.44 -30.52 -3.49
C ARG A 195 -8.05 -30.37 -2.93
N SER A 196 -7.39 -29.24 -3.19
CA SER A 196 -6.14 -28.86 -2.54
C SER A 196 -6.30 -27.55 -1.80
N ASN A 197 -5.94 -27.53 -0.52
CA ASN A 197 -5.77 -26.33 0.28
C ASN A 197 -4.28 -26.22 0.62
N PHE A 198 -3.62 -25.21 0.06
CA PHE A 198 -2.25 -24.88 0.37
C PHE A 198 -2.23 -23.61 1.20
N LYS A 199 -1.54 -23.66 2.34
CA LYS A 199 -1.30 -22.53 3.21
C LYS A 199 0.18 -22.35 3.45
N TYR A 200 0.65 -21.14 3.25
CA TYR A 200 2.02 -20.74 3.54
C TYR A 200 2.03 -19.53 4.47
N GLU A 201 2.75 -19.64 5.57
CA GLU A 201 2.93 -18.57 6.54
C GLU A 201 4.40 -18.15 6.58
N ARG A 202 4.66 -16.85 6.59
CA ARG A 202 5.97 -16.25 6.89
C ARG A 202 5.86 -15.30 8.07
N TYR A 203 6.97 -15.10 8.75
CA TYR A 203 7.07 -14.23 9.92
C TYR A 203 8.13 -13.16 9.72
N LEU A 204 7.80 -11.94 10.13
CA LEU A 204 8.70 -10.79 10.14
C LEU A 204 9.42 -10.67 11.48
N ASP A 205 10.66 -10.19 11.44
CA ASP A 205 11.41 -9.75 12.62
C ASP A 205 11.00 -8.34 13.07
N ASP A 206 11.58 -7.86 14.17
CA ASP A 206 11.29 -6.53 14.72
C ASP A 206 11.74 -5.36 13.81
N ASP A 207 12.44 -5.65 12.71
CA ASP A 207 12.91 -4.68 11.71
C ASP A 207 12.14 -4.75 10.38
N ALA A 208 11.04 -5.50 10.37
CA ALA A 208 10.16 -5.75 9.23
C ALA A 208 10.77 -6.60 8.10
N HIS A 209 11.83 -7.38 8.39
CA HIS A 209 12.39 -8.32 7.44
C HIS A 209 11.81 -9.72 7.64
N LEU A 210 11.66 -10.47 6.55
CA LEU A 210 11.29 -11.88 6.64
C LEU A 210 12.40 -12.66 7.36
N ILE A 211 12.02 -13.49 8.32
CA ILE A 211 12.94 -14.39 8.99
C ILE A 211 13.32 -15.51 8.01
N ASP A 212 14.56 -15.53 7.52
CA ASP A 212 15.00 -16.48 6.48
C ASP A 212 15.53 -17.83 7.03
N THR A 213 15.30 -18.10 8.32
CA THR A 213 15.61 -19.38 8.95
C THR A 213 14.41 -20.33 8.88
N ALA A 214 14.62 -21.60 9.27
CA ALA A 214 13.54 -22.59 9.37
C ALA A 214 12.41 -22.16 10.33
N GLU A 215 12.70 -21.25 11.27
CA GLU A 215 11.70 -20.69 12.19
C GLU A 215 10.85 -19.59 11.55
N GLY A 216 11.20 -19.13 10.35
CA GLY A 216 10.54 -18.01 9.71
C GLY A 216 9.43 -18.37 8.73
N GLY A 217 9.12 -19.66 8.58
CA GLY A 217 8.03 -20.10 7.72
C GLY A 217 7.41 -21.45 8.12
N ALA A 218 6.18 -21.65 7.68
CA ALA A 218 5.46 -22.92 7.78
C ALA A 218 4.60 -23.11 6.53
N SER A 219 4.54 -24.34 6.02
CA SER A 219 3.76 -24.72 4.84
C SER A 219 2.86 -25.90 5.18
N ASN A 220 1.64 -25.90 4.65
CA ASN A 220 0.70 -26.99 4.80
C ASN A 220 -0.07 -27.16 3.49
N LEU A 221 0.07 -28.33 2.87
CA LEU A 221 -0.72 -28.77 1.73
C LEU A 221 -1.65 -29.89 2.20
N ARG A 222 -2.94 -29.60 2.24
CA ARG A 222 -3.99 -30.60 2.45
C ARG A 222 -4.64 -30.94 1.12
N ILE A 223 -4.67 -32.23 0.80
CA ILE A 223 -5.38 -32.81 -0.33
C ILE A 223 -6.55 -33.63 0.18
N SER A 224 -7.74 -33.35 -0.33
CA SER A 224 -8.93 -34.18 -0.14
C SER A 224 -9.40 -34.67 -1.49
N MET A 225 -9.49 -35.97 -1.68
CA MET A 225 -9.96 -36.58 -2.92
C MET A 225 -11.07 -37.54 -2.63
N GLY A 226 -12.05 -37.62 -3.51
CA GLY A 226 -13.16 -38.54 -3.33
C GLY A 226 -14.14 -38.51 -4.48
N GLY A 227 -15.07 -39.44 -4.49
CA GLY A 227 -16.06 -39.52 -5.57
C GLY A 227 -17.04 -40.63 -5.36
N SER A 228 -17.81 -40.92 -6.40
CA SER A 228 -18.75 -42.03 -6.38
C SER A 228 -18.68 -42.84 -7.65
N GLU A 229 -18.87 -44.15 -7.47
CA GLU A 229 -19.20 -45.09 -8.54
C GLU A 229 -20.49 -45.80 -8.15
N ASN A 230 -21.51 -45.80 -9.02
CA ASN A 230 -22.81 -46.45 -8.75
C ASN A 230 -23.40 -46.08 -7.38
N PHE A 231 -23.31 -44.80 -7.00
CA PHE A 231 -23.78 -44.25 -5.71
C PHE A 231 -23.01 -44.74 -4.45
N GLN A 232 -21.90 -45.46 -4.60
CA GLN A 232 -20.99 -45.74 -3.50
C GLN A 232 -19.92 -44.67 -3.41
N SER A 233 -19.87 -43.94 -2.29
CA SER A 233 -18.94 -42.84 -2.08
C SER A 233 -17.61 -43.30 -1.49
N GLN A 234 -16.56 -42.58 -1.83
CA GLN A 234 -15.25 -42.78 -1.24
C GLN A 234 -14.47 -41.47 -1.06
N SER A 235 -13.57 -41.44 -0.08
CA SER A 235 -12.61 -40.35 0.07
C SER A 235 -11.27 -40.76 0.71
N VAL A 236 -10.25 -39.94 0.46
CA VAL A 236 -8.93 -39.94 1.11
C VAL A 236 -8.52 -38.50 1.43
N ASP A 237 -7.93 -38.31 2.60
CA ASP A 237 -7.38 -37.03 3.06
C ASP A 237 -5.88 -37.18 3.38
N ILE A 238 -5.06 -36.36 2.73
CA ILE A 238 -3.59 -36.36 2.87
C ILE A 238 -3.11 -34.96 3.24
N THR A 239 -2.24 -34.86 4.23
CA THR A 239 -1.60 -33.61 4.64
C THR A 239 -0.08 -33.75 4.51
N THR A 240 0.57 -32.80 3.84
CA THR A 240 2.05 -32.73 3.74
C THR A 240 2.51 -31.29 3.92
N GLY A 241 3.70 -31.06 4.47
CA GLY A 241 4.14 -29.69 4.73
C GLY A 241 5.38 -29.60 5.60
N ARG A 242 5.60 -28.42 6.16
CA ARG A 242 6.65 -28.15 7.15
C ARG A 242 6.08 -27.26 8.25
N GLU A 243 6.24 -27.68 9.50
CA GLU A 243 5.97 -26.83 10.66
C GLU A 243 7.05 -25.73 10.76
N ARG A 244 6.73 -24.69 11.54
CA ARG A 244 7.72 -23.73 11.98
C ARG A 244 8.88 -24.45 12.68
N GLY A 245 10.11 -24.11 12.32
CA GLY A 245 11.31 -24.85 12.73
C GLY A 245 11.74 -25.94 11.73
N GLY A 246 11.01 -26.10 10.63
CA GLY A 246 11.40 -26.96 9.50
C GLY A 246 11.08 -28.44 9.66
N LYS A 247 10.35 -28.82 10.71
CA LYS A 247 9.92 -30.21 10.92
C LYS A 247 8.93 -30.62 9.82
N PRO A 248 9.21 -31.66 9.03
CA PRO A 248 8.29 -32.10 7.98
C PRO A 248 7.00 -32.66 8.58
N ILE A 249 5.89 -32.37 7.93
CA ILE A 249 4.56 -32.93 8.21
C ILE A 249 4.26 -33.91 7.08
N PHE A 250 3.87 -35.13 7.44
CA PHE A 250 3.20 -36.04 6.53
C PHE A 250 2.19 -36.86 7.32
N GLU A 251 0.90 -36.59 7.11
CA GLU A 251 -0.19 -37.25 7.81
C GLU A 251 -1.17 -37.81 6.77
N HIS A 252 -1.50 -39.09 6.91
CA HIS A 252 -2.52 -39.74 6.12
C HIS A 252 -3.72 -39.99 7.04
N HIS A 253 -4.80 -39.22 6.86
CA HIS A 253 -5.94 -39.23 7.79
C HIS A 253 -6.91 -40.40 7.56
N GLY A 254 -6.56 -41.32 6.65
CA GLY A 254 -7.30 -42.56 6.38
C GLY A 254 -8.03 -42.56 5.03
N GLU A 255 -8.39 -43.76 4.58
CA GLU A 255 -9.25 -43.99 3.41
C GLU A 255 -10.60 -44.54 3.89
N GLN A 256 -11.70 -44.11 3.29
CA GLN A 256 -13.04 -44.63 3.59
C GLN A 256 -13.67 -45.27 2.35
N GLY A 257 -13.71 -46.61 2.25
CA GLY A 257 -14.30 -47.35 1.12
C GLY A 257 -13.24 -48.15 0.32
N PHE A 258 -13.09 -47.94 -1.00
CA PHE A 258 -12.17 -48.70 -1.89
C PHE A 258 -10.79 -48.04 -2.13
N SER A 259 -9.66 -48.56 -1.67
CA SER A 259 -8.36 -47.83 -1.79
C SER A 259 -8.08 -47.11 -3.13
N ILE A 260 -7.84 -45.78 -3.09
CA ILE A 260 -7.59 -44.96 -4.30
C ILE A 260 -6.19 -45.22 -4.85
N PHE A 261 -5.24 -45.47 -3.95
CA PHE A 261 -3.85 -45.76 -4.30
C PHE A 261 -3.53 -47.21 -3.96
N ARG A 262 -2.97 -47.97 -4.92
CA ARG A 262 -2.49 -49.31 -4.60
C ARG A 262 -1.31 -49.21 -3.62
N PRO A 263 -1.04 -50.22 -2.77
CA PRO A 263 0.05 -50.17 -1.79
C PRO A 263 1.42 -49.78 -2.35
N GLY A 264 1.77 -50.22 -3.57
CA GLY A 264 3.03 -49.83 -4.25
C GLY A 264 3.05 -48.42 -4.83
N GLU A 265 1.91 -47.74 -4.87
CA GLU A 265 1.74 -46.40 -5.46
C GLU A 265 1.79 -45.28 -4.40
N VAL A 266 1.67 -45.63 -3.12
CA VAL A 266 1.68 -44.69 -1.99
C VAL A 266 3.01 -43.92 -1.91
N GLU A 267 4.15 -44.61 -2.04
CA GLU A 267 5.47 -43.97 -1.98
C GLU A 267 5.69 -42.98 -3.13
N ARG A 268 5.28 -43.36 -4.36
CA ARG A 268 5.33 -42.46 -5.52
C ARG A 268 4.44 -41.24 -5.29
N THR A 269 3.23 -41.45 -4.77
CA THR A 269 2.27 -40.37 -4.48
C THR A 269 2.83 -39.42 -3.41
N ARG A 270 3.42 -39.95 -2.34
CA ARG A 270 4.13 -39.16 -1.33
C ARG A 270 5.23 -38.30 -1.94
N ALA A 271 6.10 -38.88 -2.77
CA ALA A 271 7.18 -38.14 -3.40
C ALA A 271 6.68 -37.01 -4.32
N LEU A 272 5.61 -37.28 -5.09
CA LEU A 272 4.97 -36.26 -5.93
C LEU A 272 4.34 -35.14 -5.10
N LEU A 273 3.63 -35.46 -4.02
CA LEU A 273 3.00 -34.47 -3.13
C LEU A 273 4.04 -33.61 -2.39
N GLN A 274 5.15 -34.20 -1.94
CA GLN A 274 6.26 -33.45 -1.35
C GLN A 274 6.91 -32.50 -2.37
N GLY A 275 7.11 -32.96 -3.61
CA GLY A 275 7.58 -32.10 -4.69
C GLY A 275 6.62 -30.93 -4.96
N ALA A 276 5.32 -31.21 -4.98
CA ALA A 276 4.28 -30.21 -5.18
C ALA A 276 4.24 -29.16 -4.07
N GLU A 277 4.30 -29.59 -2.80
CA GLU A 277 4.38 -28.71 -1.63
C GLU A 277 5.59 -27.77 -1.71
N THR A 278 6.74 -28.29 -2.11
CA THR A 278 7.96 -27.49 -2.20
C THR A 278 7.88 -26.48 -3.35
N LEU A 279 7.28 -26.86 -4.48
CA LEU A 279 7.01 -25.95 -5.60
C LEU A 279 6.00 -24.86 -5.23
N GLN A 280 4.89 -25.21 -4.55
CA GLN A 280 3.90 -24.24 -4.10
C GLN A 280 4.46 -23.28 -3.05
N THR A 281 5.31 -23.77 -2.13
CA THR A 281 6.06 -22.92 -1.19
C THR A 281 6.89 -21.88 -1.93
N LEU A 282 7.60 -22.31 -2.98
CA LEU A 282 8.42 -21.41 -3.78
C LEU A 282 7.59 -20.39 -4.57
N ILE A 283 6.42 -20.79 -5.08
CA ILE A 283 5.47 -19.88 -5.72
C ILE A 283 4.94 -18.85 -4.71
N ALA A 284 4.54 -19.28 -3.52
CA ALA A 284 4.06 -18.40 -2.46
C ALA A 284 5.14 -17.43 -1.95
N GLU A 285 6.40 -17.85 -1.88
CA GLU A 285 7.54 -16.97 -1.61
C GLU A 285 7.69 -15.86 -2.65
N VAL A 286 7.56 -16.22 -3.93
CA VAL A 286 7.56 -15.26 -5.03
C VAL A 286 6.38 -14.30 -4.93
N MET A 287 5.19 -14.78 -4.56
CA MET A 287 4.02 -13.94 -4.33
C MET A 287 4.28 -12.92 -3.21
N LEU A 288 4.81 -13.36 -2.06
CA LEU A 288 5.12 -12.54 -0.88
C LEU A 288 6.18 -11.47 -1.15
N ARG A 289 7.25 -11.83 -1.88
CA ARG A 289 8.37 -10.91 -2.15
C ARG A 289 8.14 -10.04 -3.40
N GLY A 290 7.22 -10.43 -4.28
CA GLY A 290 7.01 -9.82 -5.58
C GLY A 290 8.05 -10.25 -6.62
N LEU A 291 7.63 -10.32 -7.89
CA LEU A 291 8.50 -10.58 -9.03
C LEU A 291 9.24 -9.29 -9.44
N GLY A 292 10.43 -9.06 -8.88
CA GLY A 292 11.36 -8.03 -9.37
C GLY A 292 10.95 -6.56 -9.12
N ALA A 293 9.99 -6.29 -8.26
CA ALA A 293 9.56 -4.92 -7.97
C ALA A 293 10.58 -4.19 -7.09
N SER A 294 11.09 -3.05 -7.57
CA SER A 294 11.81 -2.04 -6.78
C SER A 294 10.98 -1.43 -5.65
N ALA A 295 9.69 -1.75 -5.56
CA ALA A 295 8.74 -1.23 -4.58
C ALA A 295 8.70 -2.01 -3.25
N GLY A 296 9.38 -3.18 -3.15
CA GLY A 296 9.39 -4.02 -1.95
C GLY A 296 8.03 -4.67 -1.65
N SER A 297 7.98 -5.54 -0.64
CA SER A 297 6.72 -6.12 -0.16
C SER A 297 5.83 -5.02 0.48
N PRO A 298 4.49 -5.17 0.50
CA PRO A 298 3.60 -4.10 1.00
C PRO A 298 3.91 -3.64 2.44
N TRP A 299 4.41 -4.54 3.29
CA TRP A 299 4.83 -4.19 4.65
C TRP A 299 6.10 -3.33 4.72
N GLU A 300 6.92 -3.29 3.67
CA GLU A 300 8.12 -2.44 3.61
C GLU A 300 7.84 -1.05 3.01
N SER A 301 6.73 -0.91 2.27
CA SER A 301 6.44 0.31 1.50
C SER A 301 5.86 1.47 2.33
N GLY A 302 5.46 1.24 3.58
CA GLY A 302 4.67 2.21 4.35
C GLY A 302 3.16 1.97 4.33
N ARG A 303 2.68 0.91 3.65
CA ARG A 303 1.24 0.59 3.58
C ARG A 303 0.68 0.20 4.95
N CYS A 304 1.42 -0.60 5.71
CA CYS A 304 0.86 -1.30 6.87
C CYS A 304 0.87 -0.48 8.15
N ILE A 305 1.75 0.53 8.24
CA ILE A 305 1.93 1.35 9.43
C ILE A 305 1.63 2.82 9.11
N ASP A 306 0.74 3.41 9.89
CA ASP A 306 0.56 4.85 10.01
C ASP A 306 1.51 5.39 11.09
N LEU A 307 2.52 6.16 10.68
CA LEU A 307 3.47 6.78 11.61
C LEU A 307 2.98 8.17 12.00
N GLN A 308 2.28 8.25 13.13
CA GLN A 308 1.70 9.49 13.60
C GLN A 308 2.77 10.37 14.25
N VAL A 309 3.17 11.43 13.56
CA VAL A 309 4.18 12.38 14.02
C VAL A 309 3.55 13.71 14.40
N THR A 310 3.86 14.16 15.63
CA THR A 310 3.36 15.43 16.17
C THR A 310 4.50 16.23 16.78
N SER A 311 4.32 17.56 16.86
CA SER A 311 5.28 18.46 17.49
C SER A 311 4.60 19.37 18.50
N SER A 312 5.31 19.73 19.56
CA SER A 312 4.93 20.73 20.54
C SER A 312 6.07 21.74 20.68
N PRO A 313 5.88 23.02 20.31
CA PRO A 313 4.66 23.61 19.77
C PRO A 313 4.20 23.02 18.43
N GLY A 314 2.88 23.04 18.19
CA GLY A 314 2.30 22.53 16.93
C GLY A 314 2.60 23.40 15.70
N LYS A 315 2.92 24.68 15.92
CA LYS A 315 3.25 25.63 14.85
C LYS A 315 4.69 25.43 14.38
N ARG A 316 4.87 25.07 13.10
CA ARG A 316 6.18 24.78 12.50
C ARG A 316 6.65 25.77 11.44
N LYS A 317 5.76 26.62 10.92
CA LYS A 317 6.05 27.60 9.86
C LYS A 317 6.24 29.01 10.39
N GLY A 318 7.17 29.74 9.78
CA GLY A 318 7.67 31.04 10.23
C GLY A 318 7.86 31.14 11.73
N ILE A 319 8.57 30.16 12.28
CA ILE A 319 8.94 30.09 13.68
C ILE A 319 10.13 31.02 13.94
N LYS A 320 10.32 31.41 15.20
CA LYS A 320 11.52 32.17 15.57
C LYS A 320 12.76 31.28 15.40
N PRO A 321 13.92 31.84 15.01
CA PRO A 321 15.15 31.06 14.99
C PRO A 321 15.42 30.39 16.34
N ASN A 322 15.98 29.18 16.32
CA ASN A 322 16.27 28.34 17.49
C ASN A 322 15.05 27.97 18.36
N THR A 323 13.83 27.98 17.80
CA THR A 323 12.66 27.47 18.54
C THR A 323 12.84 25.98 18.87
N ALA A 324 12.63 25.60 20.12
CA ALA A 324 12.67 24.21 20.58
C ALA A 324 11.33 23.51 20.39
N PHE A 325 11.38 22.23 20.03
CA PHE A 325 10.22 21.36 19.83
C PHE A 325 10.41 20.02 20.53
N ASP A 326 9.37 19.57 21.21
CA ASP A 326 9.20 18.16 21.57
C ASP A 326 8.43 17.46 20.44
N ILE A 327 8.98 16.38 19.92
CA ILE A 327 8.40 15.60 18.83
C ILE A 327 8.03 14.21 19.35
N ASP A 328 6.83 13.75 19.01
CA ASP A 328 6.32 12.43 19.35
C ASP A 328 5.99 11.68 18.06
N ALA A 329 6.53 10.47 17.92
CA ALA A 329 6.39 9.60 16.76
C ALA A 329 5.81 8.24 17.19
N ARG A 330 4.55 7.99 16.80
CA ARG A 330 3.75 6.86 17.26
C ARG A 330 3.33 5.97 16.09
N PRO A 331 4.00 4.83 15.86
CA PRO A 331 3.59 3.90 14.81
C PRO A 331 2.33 3.14 15.23
N ARG A 332 1.32 3.15 14.36
CA ARG A 332 0.05 2.42 14.51
C ARG A 332 -0.20 1.55 13.30
N ALA A 333 -0.65 0.32 13.51
CA ALA A 333 -1.02 -0.54 12.40
C ALA A 333 -2.31 -0.03 11.77
N LYS A 334 -2.35 0.12 10.44
CA LYS A 334 -3.53 0.65 9.75
C LYS A 334 -4.74 -0.29 9.81
N ALA A 335 -4.49 -1.59 9.89
CA ALA A 335 -5.54 -2.61 9.87
C ALA A 335 -6.45 -2.57 11.12
N ASP A 336 -5.90 -2.29 12.30
CA ASP A 336 -6.62 -2.36 13.57
C ASP A 336 -6.41 -1.13 14.50
N GLY A 337 -5.53 -0.19 14.11
CA GLY A 337 -5.17 0.99 14.90
C GLY A 337 -4.30 0.69 16.13
N ALA A 338 -3.89 -0.56 16.35
CA ALA A 338 -3.10 -0.94 17.51
C ALA A 338 -1.65 -0.42 17.42
N ALA A 339 -0.99 -0.33 18.57
CA ALA A 339 0.44 0.01 18.60
C ALA A 339 1.25 -1.03 17.82
N ALA A 340 2.08 -0.57 16.88
CA ALA A 340 2.92 -1.45 16.07
C ALA A 340 4.14 -1.97 16.84
N GLY A 341 4.61 -1.19 17.84
CA GLY A 341 5.83 -1.48 18.59
C GLY A 341 7.09 -1.20 17.76
N GLY A 342 8.16 -1.96 18.03
CA GLY A 342 9.44 -1.82 17.32
C GLY A 342 10.18 -0.53 17.65
N THR A 343 10.78 0.07 16.62
CA THR A 343 11.64 1.26 16.76
C THR A 343 11.32 2.33 15.72
N VAL A 344 11.71 3.57 16.01
CA VAL A 344 11.65 4.72 15.11
C VAL A 344 13.07 5.28 14.96
N ALA A 345 13.47 5.55 13.73
CA ALA A 345 14.66 6.33 13.40
C ALA A 345 14.22 7.67 12.80
N ALA A 346 14.98 8.72 13.08
CA ALA A 346 14.72 10.06 12.56
C ALA A 346 15.98 10.63 11.90
N THR A 347 15.81 11.23 10.74
CA THR A 347 16.89 11.84 9.95
C THR A 347 16.58 13.32 9.76
N LEU A 348 17.43 14.18 10.30
CA LEU A 348 17.31 15.63 10.17
C LEU A 348 18.04 16.12 8.90
N SER A 349 17.35 16.94 8.11
CA SER A 349 17.91 17.71 6.99
C SER A 349 17.75 19.20 7.25
N GLY A 350 18.86 19.95 7.30
CA GLY A 350 18.87 21.37 7.72
C GLY A 350 18.70 21.56 9.23
N GLY A 351 18.51 22.80 9.70
CA GLY A 351 18.27 23.09 11.12
C GLY A 351 19.50 23.00 12.03
N ALA A 352 19.29 23.10 13.36
CA ALA A 352 20.38 23.19 14.34
C ALA A 352 20.73 21.86 15.04
N SER A 353 19.74 21.12 15.58
CA SER A 353 20.01 19.81 16.21
C SER A 353 18.74 18.97 16.43
N LEU A 354 18.91 17.65 16.48
CA LEU A 354 17.89 16.66 16.87
C LEU A 354 18.49 15.75 17.95
N GLN A 355 17.73 15.40 18.98
CA GLN A 355 18.15 14.48 20.03
C GLN A 355 17.09 13.39 20.26
N PRO A 356 17.49 12.10 20.22
CA PRO A 356 18.79 11.60 19.78
C PRO A 356 19.07 11.95 18.31
N ALA A 357 20.34 12.24 18.00
CA ALA A 357 20.74 12.72 16.67
C ALA A 357 20.72 11.62 15.59
N SER A 358 20.83 10.36 16.03
CA SER A 358 20.77 9.19 15.16
C SER A 358 20.40 7.95 15.98
N GLY A 359 20.07 6.87 15.27
CA GLY A 359 19.79 5.57 15.85
C GLY A 359 18.31 5.26 16.01
N LYS A 360 18.05 4.02 16.46
CA LYS A 360 16.72 3.46 16.66
C LYS A 360 16.24 3.75 18.08
N VAL A 361 15.13 4.47 18.21
CA VAL A 361 14.44 4.76 19.48
C VAL A 361 13.23 3.84 19.60
N ARG A 362 13.00 3.24 20.77
CA ARG A 362 11.83 2.37 20.98
C ARG A 362 10.53 3.15 20.80
N ALA A 363 9.57 2.58 20.08
CA ALA A 363 8.23 3.16 19.93
C ALA A 363 7.43 3.08 21.26
N ASP A 364 6.61 4.05 21.63
CA ASP A 364 6.37 5.37 21.01
C ASP A 364 7.56 6.32 21.27
N ALA A 365 8.17 6.83 20.19
CA ALA A 365 9.45 7.51 20.26
C ALA A 365 9.30 9.01 20.52
N LYS A 366 10.20 9.57 21.33
CA LYS A 366 10.26 11.00 21.64
C LYS A 366 11.59 11.58 21.20
N TYR A 367 11.54 12.75 20.57
CA TYR A 367 12.72 13.50 20.14
C TYR A 367 12.63 14.95 20.61
N GLN A 368 13.78 15.55 20.87
CA GLN A 368 13.91 16.99 21.08
C GLN A 368 14.57 17.61 19.86
N TYR A 369 13.98 18.66 19.31
CA TYR A 369 14.44 19.31 18.10
C TYR A 369 14.64 20.80 18.31
N ALA A 370 15.78 21.33 17.86
CA ALA A 370 16.04 22.76 17.77
C ALA A 370 15.92 23.22 16.31
N GLY A 371 14.95 24.13 16.07
CA GLY A 371 14.66 24.73 14.78
C GLY A 371 15.86 25.46 14.15
N PRO A 372 15.74 25.90 12.88
CA PRO A 372 16.81 26.62 12.19
C PRO A 372 17.33 27.83 12.94
N ALA A 373 18.63 28.09 12.85
CA ALA A 373 19.31 29.11 13.66
C ALA A 373 19.22 30.52 13.09
N LYS A 374 18.88 30.65 11.79
CA LYS A 374 18.72 31.95 11.12
C LYS A 374 17.31 32.12 10.57
N LYS A 375 16.96 33.36 10.24
CA LYS A 375 15.73 33.68 9.49
C LYS A 375 15.82 33.12 8.07
N ARG A 376 14.65 32.84 7.46
CA ARG A 376 14.51 32.37 6.07
C ARG A 376 15.24 31.05 5.78
N GLU A 377 15.35 30.19 6.79
CA GLU A 377 15.88 28.82 6.67
C GLU A 377 14.74 27.80 6.76
N LYS A 378 14.97 26.63 6.18
CA LYS A 378 14.06 25.48 6.22
C LYS A 378 14.78 24.27 6.80
N ALA A 379 14.03 23.40 7.45
CA ALA A 379 14.49 22.10 7.89
C ALA A 379 13.38 21.06 7.76
N SER A 380 13.75 19.81 7.60
CA SER A 380 12.83 18.67 7.63
C SER A 380 13.38 17.55 8.48
N ILE A 381 12.49 16.80 9.11
CA ILE A 381 12.82 15.56 9.81
C ILE A 381 12.00 14.45 9.19
N ASP A 382 12.70 13.46 8.64
CA ASP A 382 12.09 12.25 8.10
C ASP A 382 12.17 11.15 9.15
N PHE A 383 11.05 10.49 9.40
CA PHE A 383 10.90 9.42 10.37
C PHE A 383 10.62 8.11 9.64
N GLU A 384 11.32 7.06 10.04
CA GLU A 384 11.05 5.69 9.62
C GLU A 384 10.88 4.82 10.86
N SER A 385 9.70 4.21 10.99
CA SER A 385 9.41 3.20 12.00
C SER A 385 9.55 1.82 11.40
N ARG A 386 10.10 0.87 12.17
CA ARG A 386 10.22 -0.54 11.80
C ARG A 386 9.74 -1.41 12.95
N SER A 387 8.98 -2.44 12.60
CA SER A 387 8.39 -3.40 13.53
C SER A 387 8.07 -4.71 12.79
N LYS A 388 7.75 -5.77 13.53
CA LYS A 388 7.16 -6.99 12.94
C LYS A 388 5.84 -6.79 12.20
N ARG A 389 5.19 -5.63 12.37
CA ARG A 389 3.98 -5.26 11.62
C ARG A 389 4.26 -4.47 10.34
N GLY A 390 5.53 -4.20 10.02
CA GLY A 390 5.96 -3.47 8.83
C GLY A 390 6.68 -2.17 9.15
N VAL A 391 6.87 -1.39 8.09
CA VAL A 391 7.55 -0.09 8.05
C VAL A 391 6.51 1.01 7.94
N GLY A 392 6.71 2.11 8.67
CA GLY A 392 5.91 3.34 8.56
C GLY A 392 6.81 4.54 8.34
N LYS A 393 6.42 5.47 7.47
CA LYS A 393 7.21 6.65 7.11
C LYS A 393 6.40 7.92 7.31
N ALA A 394 7.04 8.98 7.79
CA ALA A 394 6.44 10.30 7.94
C ALA A 394 7.49 11.40 7.91
N SER A 395 7.09 12.63 7.60
CA SER A 395 8.01 13.78 7.55
C SER A 395 7.40 15.00 8.21
N LEU A 396 8.22 15.76 8.94
CA LEU A 396 7.86 17.06 9.49
C LEU A 396 8.72 18.16 8.87
N GLY A 397 8.09 19.22 8.36
CA GLY A 397 8.77 20.41 7.85
C GLY A 397 8.67 21.60 8.82
N PHE A 398 9.78 22.34 8.93
CA PHE A 398 9.94 23.54 9.74
C PHE A 398 10.56 24.66 8.92
N ASP A 399 10.16 25.91 9.19
CA ASP A 399 10.78 27.06 8.55
C ASP A 399 10.74 28.34 9.39
N THR A 400 11.75 29.17 9.22
CA THR A 400 11.86 30.51 9.82
C THR A 400 11.55 31.60 8.78
N ASN A 401 10.76 31.27 7.74
CA ASN A 401 10.35 32.27 6.75
C ASN A 401 9.41 33.28 7.41
N GLU A 402 9.38 34.48 6.87
CA GLU A 402 8.48 35.51 7.37
C GLU A 402 7.04 35.08 7.06
N GLY A 403 6.16 35.19 8.05
CA GLY A 403 4.72 35.02 7.82
C GLY A 403 4.17 36.26 7.12
N ALA A 404 3.03 36.12 6.44
CA ALA A 404 2.29 37.27 5.98
C ALA A 404 1.61 37.98 7.17
N TYR A 405 1.45 39.30 7.07
CA TYR A 405 0.84 40.15 8.08
C TYR A 405 -0.28 40.96 7.45
N ARG A 406 -1.46 40.91 8.06
CA ARG A 406 -2.53 41.85 7.77
C ARG A 406 -2.31 43.13 8.56
N VAL A 407 -2.16 44.23 7.83
CA VAL A 407 -2.03 45.59 8.34
C VAL A 407 -3.36 46.30 8.13
N LYS A 408 -4.04 46.66 9.22
CA LYS A 408 -5.36 47.29 9.21
C LYS A 408 -5.39 48.52 10.08
N GLY A 409 -5.84 49.64 9.55
CA GLY A 409 -5.96 50.91 10.28
C GLY A 409 -5.71 52.11 9.38
N GLY A 410 -5.25 53.20 9.96
CA GLY A 410 -4.98 54.46 9.26
C GLY A 410 -5.50 55.67 10.03
N GLN A 411 -5.68 56.80 9.34
CA GLN A 411 -6.15 58.06 9.91
C GLN A 411 -6.82 58.89 8.81
N ASN A 412 -7.91 59.58 9.18
CA ASN A 412 -8.70 60.40 8.26
C ASN A 412 -9.10 59.59 7.01
N ASP A 413 -8.86 60.13 5.82
CA ASP A 413 -9.22 59.50 4.55
C ASP A 413 -8.28 58.35 4.13
N PHE A 414 -7.17 58.15 4.85
CA PHE A 414 -6.29 57.01 4.64
C PHE A 414 -6.73 55.85 5.52
N VAL A 415 -7.49 54.90 4.96
CA VAL A 415 -7.83 53.63 5.62
C VAL A 415 -7.31 52.48 4.78
N ALA A 416 -6.54 51.60 5.42
CA ALA A 416 -5.93 50.43 4.81
C ALA A 416 -6.36 49.12 5.49
N ASN A 417 -6.44 48.08 4.69
CA ASN A 417 -6.57 46.69 5.11
C ASN A 417 -5.86 45.83 4.07
N THR A 418 -4.56 45.66 4.24
CA THR A 418 -3.70 44.99 3.25
C THR A 418 -2.92 43.86 3.90
N VAL A 419 -2.40 42.94 3.08
CA VAL A 419 -1.52 41.87 3.52
C VAL A 419 -0.13 42.14 2.97
N VAL A 420 0.87 42.10 3.86
CA VAL A 420 2.28 42.31 3.55
C VAL A 420 3.07 41.06 3.92
N CYS A 421 4.06 40.72 3.11
CA CYS A 421 4.81 39.46 3.23
C CYS A 421 5.96 39.53 4.23
N SER A 422 6.38 40.74 4.54
CA SER A 422 7.51 41.07 5.38
C SER A 422 7.22 42.39 6.07
N LEU A 423 7.63 42.48 7.33
CA LEU A 423 7.75 43.76 8.06
C LEU A 423 9.22 44.13 8.31
N ASP A 424 10.16 43.26 7.93
CA ASP A 424 11.60 43.38 8.21
C ASP A 424 12.36 44.08 7.07
N GLY A 425 11.68 44.40 5.97
CA GLY A 425 12.20 45.13 4.83
C GLY A 425 11.16 46.09 4.24
N PRO A 426 11.38 46.65 3.03
CA PRO A 426 10.40 47.53 2.40
C PRO A 426 9.05 46.84 2.13
N PHE A 427 7.95 47.53 2.43
CA PHE A 427 6.60 47.05 2.14
C PHE A 427 5.63 48.21 1.87
N ASP A 428 4.52 47.92 1.20
CA ASP A 428 3.48 48.90 0.89
C ASP A 428 2.25 48.71 1.78
N ILE A 429 1.74 49.80 2.36
CA ILE A 429 0.39 49.85 2.93
C ILE A 429 -0.52 50.56 1.92
N ARG A 430 -1.46 49.81 1.33
CA ARG A 430 -2.38 50.32 0.30
C ARG A 430 -3.74 50.63 0.92
N SER A 431 -4.18 51.87 0.76
CA SER A 431 -5.54 52.28 1.13
C SER A 431 -6.56 51.85 0.07
N THR A 432 -7.84 51.78 0.46
CA THR A 432 -8.94 51.56 -0.49
C THR A 432 -9.19 52.77 -1.41
N ALA A 433 -8.62 53.94 -1.08
CA ALA A 433 -8.81 55.19 -1.81
C ALA A 433 -7.78 55.42 -2.93
N GLY A 434 -6.87 54.48 -3.19
CA GLY A 434 -5.82 54.61 -4.22
C GLY A 434 -4.54 55.31 -3.74
N ILE A 435 -4.41 55.55 -2.43
CA ILE A 435 -3.19 56.07 -1.80
C ILE A 435 -2.34 54.91 -1.30
N VAL A 436 -1.03 54.99 -1.53
CA VAL A 436 -0.03 54.01 -1.08
C VAL A 436 0.97 54.68 -0.14
N MET A 437 1.20 54.07 1.02
CA MET A 437 2.33 54.37 1.89
C MET A 437 3.43 53.35 1.63
N HIS A 438 4.56 53.81 1.10
CA HIS A 438 5.77 53.04 0.91
C HIS A 438 6.60 53.09 2.18
N MET A 439 6.69 51.97 2.88
CA MET A 439 7.42 51.83 4.13
C MET A 439 8.84 51.36 3.81
N SER A 440 9.85 52.05 4.32
CA SER A 440 11.26 51.69 4.20
C SER A 440 11.90 51.64 5.59
N GLY A 441 12.45 50.50 6.00
CA GLY A 441 12.95 50.31 7.36
C GLY A 441 13.22 48.85 7.70
N GLY A 442 13.48 48.57 8.97
CA GLY A 442 13.77 47.23 9.49
C GLY A 442 13.13 46.98 10.87
N GLU A 443 13.66 46.02 11.62
CA GLU A 443 13.12 45.63 12.93
C GLU A 443 12.94 46.84 13.86
N GLY A 444 11.69 47.16 14.20
CA GLY A 444 11.33 48.22 15.14
C GLY A 444 10.89 49.55 14.53
N GLY A 445 11.07 49.77 13.23
CA GLY A 445 10.62 50.99 12.56
C GLY A 445 11.42 51.44 11.34
N GLY A 446 11.09 52.61 10.83
CA GLY A 446 11.76 53.19 9.65
C GLY A 446 11.18 54.52 9.22
N SER A 447 11.32 54.82 7.93
CA SER A 447 10.68 55.93 7.25
C SER A 447 9.55 55.46 6.35
N TRP A 448 8.64 56.37 6.02
CA TRP A 448 7.64 56.12 5.01
C TRP A 448 7.53 57.31 4.07
N THR A 449 7.13 57.02 2.84
CA THR A 449 6.67 58.04 1.88
C THR A 449 5.26 57.68 1.44
N GLN A 450 4.46 58.67 1.09
CA GLN A 450 3.11 58.48 0.61
C GLN A 450 2.99 59.05 -0.80
N SER A 451 2.29 58.32 -1.66
CA SER A 451 1.92 58.77 -2.99
C SER A 451 0.55 58.22 -3.39
N GLY A 452 -0.15 58.91 -4.27
CA GLY A 452 -1.38 58.41 -4.88
C GLY A 452 -2.34 59.50 -5.33
N ASN A 453 -3.48 59.08 -5.85
CA ASN A 453 -4.58 59.96 -6.18
C ASN A 453 -5.85 59.42 -5.52
N ALA A 454 -6.56 60.29 -4.80
CA ALA A 454 -7.86 59.98 -4.22
C ALA A 454 -8.83 61.11 -4.54
N ALA A 455 -10.01 60.76 -5.04
CA ALA A 455 -11.04 61.70 -5.45
C ALA A 455 -10.56 62.80 -6.44
N GLY A 456 -9.61 62.48 -7.32
CA GLY A 456 -9.06 63.41 -8.32
C GLY A 456 -7.98 64.35 -7.77
N VAL A 457 -7.59 64.22 -6.49
CA VAL A 457 -6.56 65.04 -5.84
C VAL A 457 -5.30 64.21 -5.64
N ALA A 458 -4.14 64.81 -5.93
CA ALA A 458 -2.85 64.14 -5.73
C ALA A 458 -2.39 64.26 -4.27
N TRP A 459 -2.00 63.13 -3.68
CA TRP A 459 -1.50 63.02 -2.31
C TRP A 459 0.00 62.73 -2.33
N SER A 460 0.75 63.44 -1.49
CA SER A 460 2.17 63.15 -1.24
C SER A 460 2.53 63.41 0.22
N GLY A 461 3.45 62.65 0.78
CA GLY A 461 3.85 62.86 2.17
C GLY A 461 5.00 61.98 2.59
N GLY A 462 5.40 62.10 3.85
CA GLY A 462 6.40 61.22 4.42
C GLY A 462 6.67 61.50 5.89
N GLY A 463 7.41 60.59 6.49
CA GLY A 463 7.78 60.68 7.89
C GLY A 463 8.50 59.44 8.39
N SER A 464 8.39 59.18 9.68
CA SER A 464 8.92 57.99 10.35
C SER A 464 7.80 57.11 10.88
N TYR A 465 8.11 55.86 11.15
CA TYR A 465 7.21 54.94 11.84
C TYR A 465 7.96 54.07 12.82
N THR A 466 7.24 53.59 13.82
CA THR A 466 7.69 52.55 14.76
C THR A 466 6.84 51.30 14.57
N LEU A 467 7.46 50.13 14.76
CA LEU A 467 6.81 48.83 14.71
C LEU A 467 7.02 48.13 16.04
N ALA A 468 5.92 47.83 16.73
CA ALA A 468 5.93 47.04 17.96
C ALA A 468 5.11 45.76 17.72
N LEU A 469 5.76 44.59 17.88
CA LEU A 469 5.12 43.28 17.79
C LEU A 469 5.14 42.57 19.14
N ASP A 470 4.01 41.97 19.49
CA ASP A 470 3.81 41.10 20.63
C ASP A 470 4.40 39.71 20.37
N GLY A 471 4.43 38.87 21.42
CA GLY A 471 5.04 37.54 21.37
C GLY A 471 4.44 36.59 20.34
N ASP A 472 3.17 36.79 19.97
CA ASP A 472 2.43 36.02 18.96
C ASP A 472 2.58 36.56 17.52
N GLY A 473 3.25 37.71 17.35
CA GLY A 473 3.43 38.39 16.06
C GLY A 473 2.28 39.32 15.66
N SER A 474 1.29 39.54 16.53
CA SER A 474 0.38 40.68 16.43
C SER A 474 1.05 41.94 16.95
N GLY A 475 0.49 43.13 16.71
CA GLY A 475 1.10 44.37 17.19
C GLY A 475 0.56 45.63 16.54
N ARG A 476 1.37 46.68 16.52
CA ARG A 476 1.00 47.99 15.97
C ARG A 476 2.13 48.66 15.20
N ILE A 477 1.74 49.38 14.15
CA ILE A 477 2.59 50.36 13.46
C ILE A 477 2.04 51.74 13.81
N GLU A 478 2.91 52.60 14.33
CA GLU A 478 2.60 54.01 14.57
C GLU A 478 3.49 54.85 13.66
N ALA A 479 2.89 55.50 12.67
CA ALA A 479 3.58 56.40 11.75
C ALA A 479 3.34 57.85 12.18
N ARG A 480 4.34 58.71 12.04
CA ARG A 480 4.27 60.16 12.25
C ARG A 480 4.93 60.88 11.10
N GLY A 481 4.34 61.96 10.61
CA GLY A 481 4.90 62.72 9.50
C GLY A 481 3.98 63.83 9.03
N SER A 482 4.12 64.20 7.76
CA SER A 482 3.22 65.14 7.11
C SER A 482 2.64 64.55 5.84
N SER A 483 1.38 64.91 5.57
CA SER A 483 0.70 64.61 4.31
C SER A 483 0.31 65.92 3.64
N SER A 484 0.39 65.94 2.31
CA SER A 484 0.08 67.09 1.48
C SER A 484 -0.86 66.69 0.36
N ILE A 485 -1.89 67.51 0.14
CA ILE A 485 -2.79 67.39 -0.99
C ILE A 485 -2.57 68.54 -1.98
N ALA A 486 -2.54 68.22 -3.26
CA ALA A 486 -2.42 69.20 -4.34
C ALA A 486 -3.74 69.32 -5.10
N THR A 487 -4.39 70.47 -4.98
CA THR A 487 -5.65 70.81 -5.67
C THR A 487 -5.41 71.96 -6.66
N PRO A 488 -6.33 72.23 -7.59
CA PRO A 488 -6.27 73.43 -8.42
C PRO A 488 -6.21 74.75 -7.62
N MET A 489 -6.69 74.75 -6.37
CA MET A 489 -6.68 75.93 -5.49
C MET A 489 -5.38 76.09 -4.69
N GLY A 490 -4.45 75.12 -4.74
CA GLY A 490 -3.20 75.16 -4.01
C GLY A 490 -2.82 73.83 -3.36
N ARG A 491 -1.68 73.85 -2.65
CA ARG A 491 -1.20 72.73 -1.83
C ARG A 491 -1.51 72.99 -0.36
N PHE A 492 -2.07 71.98 0.29
CA PHE A 492 -2.38 72.00 1.72
C PHE A 492 -1.63 70.86 2.38
N SER A 493 -0.99 71.13 3.52
CA SER A 493 -0.17 70.17 4.25
C SER A 493 -0.58 70.15 5.71
N ASP A 494 -0.63 68.96 6.31
CA ASP A 494 -0.92 68.78 7.73
C ASP A 494 -0.05 67.66 8.32
N SER A 495 0.14 67.70 9.64
CA SER A 495 0.73 66.60 10.40
C SER A 495 -0.22 65.41 10.44
N VAL A 496 0.33 64.20 10.32
CA VAL A 496 -0.43 62.95 10.37
C VAL A 496 0.26 61.95 11.29
N GLU A 497 -0.55 61.19 12.01
CA GLU A 497 -0.18 60.14 12.95
C GLU A 497 -1.00 58.84 12.74
N PRO A 498 -0.94 58.18 11.55
CA PRO A 498 -1.74 57.00 11.31
C PRO A 498 -1.27 55.81 12.14
N VAL A 499 -2.24 55.08 12.69
CA VAL A 499 -2.00 53.89 13.51
C VAL A 499 -2.62 52.67 12.84
N PHE A 500 -1.83 51.61 12.71
CA PHE A 500 -2.26 50.34 12.14
C PHE A 500 -2.12 49.21 13.15
N SER A 501 -3.15 48.38 13.25
CA SER A 501 -3.03 47.06 13.84
C SER A 501 -2.34 46.11 12.87
N VAL A 502 -1.46 45.26 13.41
CA VAL A 502 -0.76 44.22 12.69
C VAL A 502 -1.23 42.89 13.24
N THR A 503 -1.67 41.99 12.36
CA THR A 503 -2.08 40.63 12.73
C THR A 503 -1.47 39.66 11.75
N ARG A 504 -0.85 38.60 12.25
CA ARG A 504 -0.28 37.57 11.37
C ARG A 504 -1.39 36.80 10.66
N VAL A 505 -1.19 36.45 9.39
CA VAL A 505 -2.13 35.69 8.58
C VAL A 505 -1.42 34.55 7.86
N ASP A 506 -2.14 33.45 7.61
CA ASP A 506 -1.64 32.27 6.89
C ASP A 506 -1.77 32.41 5.36
N GLN A 507 -1.99 33.62 4.86
CA GLN A 507 -2.11 33.87 3.43
C GLN A 507 -0.74 33.71 2.76
N ALA A 508 -0.69 32.95 1.67
CA ALA A 508 0.52 32.82 0.87
C ALA A 508 0.88 34.19 0.26
N CYS A 509 2.18 34.45 0.23
CA CYS A 509 2.76 35.57 -0.48
C CYS A 509 3.31 35.04 -1.79
N ASP A 510 2.78 35.58 -2.89
CA ASP A 510 3.21 35.24 -4.26
C ASP A 510 4.51 35.96 -4.63
#